data_AF-A0A4Y2A2L8-F1
#
_entry.id   AF-A0A4Y2A2L8-F1
#
_cell.length_a   1.000
_cell.length_b   1.000
_cell.length_c   1.000
_cell.angle_alpha   90.00
_cell.angle_beta   90.00
_cell.angle_gamma   90.00
#
_symmetry.space_group_name_H-M   'P 1'
#
loop_
_entity.id
_entity.type
_entity.pdbx_description
1 polymer ?
#
loop_
_entity_poly.entity_id
_entity_poly.type
_entity_poly.pdbx_seq_one_letter_code
_entity_poly.pdbx_strand_id
1 'polypeptide(L)'
;MLVSSVTRQQTTKQDTKEGTHLHLQAPKCHLKKMLRNLSLNKWQQVWDSGDTGRAIFNILTKVTLTPASWSRESILLATSHGPFLSYLYTFQLHHSDICACGEKGDPLHHTTSCHMTLSNHFTKPSAENTPLYWKSVLSNKLSRINIAKLISFLTENENLIKQPPDATSSSDSDPDFSPSPRPQTCGLRPSRGSIPRTLQVYRCSELLGPVLKLFLLCESFF
;
A
#
# COMPACT_ATOMS: atom_id res chain seq x y z
N MET A 1 59.29 -8.31 -57.58
CA MET A 1 57.84 -8.23 -57.36
C MET A 1 57.18 -9.40 -58.07
N LEU A 2 56.77 -10.44 -57.33
CA LEU A 2 55.60 -11.27 -57.59
C LEU A 2 55.47 -12.24 -56.41
N VAL A 3 54.25 -12.33 -55.92
CA VAL A 3 53.84 -12.78 -54.59
C VAL A 3 53.57 -14.29 -54.64
N SER A 4 53.79 -15.00 -53.53
CA SER A 4 52.74 -15.79 -52.82
C SER A 4 53.30 -17.03 -52.12
N SER A 5 53.11 -17.10 -50.80
CA SER A 5 52.54 -18.28 -50.13
C SER A 5 52.41 -18.00 -48.63
N VAL A 6 51.23 -17.53 -48.20
CA VAL A 6 50.80 -17.63 -46.80
C VAL A 6 49.89 -18.86 -46.69
N THR A 7 50.28 -19.77 -45.81
CA THR A 7 49.59 -21.04 -45.56
C THR A 7 48.62 -20.90 -44.39
N ARG A 8 47.34 -21.16 -44.67
CA ARG A 8 46.33 -21.92 -43.90
C ARG A 8 46.00 -21.49 -42.47
N GLN A 9 44.71 -21.23 -42.23
CA GLN A 9 43.85 -22.09 -41.37
C GLN A 9 42.38 -21.69 -41.54
N GLN A 10 41.63 -22.54 -42.25
CA GLN A 10 40.16 -22.56 -42.13
C GLN A 10 39.84 -23.36 -40.87
N THR A 11 39.18 -22.72 -39.91
CA THR A 11 38.50 -23.41 -38.81
C THR A 11 37.03 -23.54 -39.18
N THR A 12 36.60 -24.78 -39.41
CA THR A 12 35.20 -25.18 -39.46
C THR A 12 34.62 -25.07 -38.05
N LYS A 13 33.69 -24.14 -37.84
CA LYS A 13 32.80 -24.16 -36.67
C LYS A 13 31.45 -24.70 -37.11
N GLN A 14 31.23 -25.95 -36.75
CA GLN A 14 29.98 -26.66 -36.92
C GLN A 14 28.95 -26.12 -35.90
N ASP A 15 27.74 -25.92 -36.39
CA ASP A 15 26.60 -25.35 -35.66
C ASP A 15 25.95 -26.42 -34.78
N THR A 16 25.46 -26.05 -33.59
CA THR A 16 24.43 -26.83 -32.87
C THR A 16 23.54 -25.85 -32.13
N LYS A 17 22.68 -25.16 -32.90
CA LYS A 17 21.48 -24.50 -32.37
C LYS A 17 20.27 -25.40 -32.63
N GLU A 18 20.20 -26.52 -31.91
CA GLU A 18 18.95 -27.26 -31.79
C GLU A 18 18.11 -26.65 -30.65
N GLY A 19 17.65 -25.42 -30.90
CA GLY A 19 16.57 -24.84 -30.11
C GLY A 19 15.27 -25.23 -30.79
N THR A 20 14.56 -26.21 -30.23
CA THR A 20 13.23 -26.63 -30.68
C THR A 20 12.34 -25.39 -30.87
N HIS A 21 12.18 -24.93 -32.11
CA HIS A 21 11.38 -23.76 -32.43
C HIS A 21 9.92 -24.19 -32.36
N LEU A 22 9.35 -24.13 -31.15
CA LEU A 22 7.94 -24.36 -30.90
C LEU A 22 7.14 -23.35 -31.72
N HIS A 23 6.70 -23.78 -32.90
CA HIS A 23 5.88 -22.99 -33.79
C HIS A 23 4.47 -22.90 -33.18
N LEU A 24 4.25 -21.85 -32.39
CA LEU A 24 2.93 -21.56 -31.82
C LEU A 24 1.94 -21.30 -32.97
N GLN A 25 0.91 -22.14 -33.07
CA GLN A 25 -0.13 -22.07 -34.09
C GLN A 25 -0.97 -20.78 -34.03
N ALA A 26 -0.92 -20.06 -32.90
CA ALA A 26 -1.55 -18.77 -32.71
C ALA A 26 -0.51 -17.62 -32.69
N PRO A 27 -0.82 -16.46 -33.29
CA PRO A 27 0.01 -15.27 -33.18
C PRO A 27 0.29 -14.93 -31.71
N LYS A 28 1.55 -14.59 -31.38
CA LYS A 28 1.94 -14.25 -29.99
C LYS A 28 1.07 -13.16 -29.36
N CYS A 29 0.59 -12.19 -30.15
CA CYS A 29 -0.32 -11.15 -29.68
C CYS A 29 -1.67 -11.70 -29.20
N HIS A 30 -2.19 -12.74 -29.87
CA HIS A 30 -3.43 -13.40 -29.50
C HIS A 30 -3.29 -14.12 -28.15
N LEU A 31 -2.22 -14.90 -27.99
CA LEU A 31 -1.92 -15.59 -26.73
C LEU A 31 -1.72 -14.60 -25.57
N LYS A 32 -1.00 -13.49 -25.79
CA LYS A 32 -0.86 -12.42 -24.79
C LYS A 32 -2.20 -11.83 -24.38
N LYS A 33 -3.11 -11.56 -25.33
CA LYS A 33 -4.45 -11.04 -25.04
C LYS A 33 -5.30 -12.05 -24.26
N MET A 34 -5.25 -13.34 -24.62
CA MET A 34 -5.96 -14.40 -23.90
C MET A 34 -5.48 -14.52 -22.45
N LEU A 35 -4.17 -14.61 -22.24
CA LEU A 35 -3.58 -14.68 -20.90
C LEU A 35 -3.96 -13.46 -20.06
N ARG A 36 -3.86 -12.26 -20.64
CA ARG A 36 -4.27 -11.02 -19.98
C ARG A 36 -5.72 -11.07 -19.51
N ASN A 37 -6.64 -11.50 -20.38
CA ASN A 37 -8.07 -11.57 -20.05
C ASN A 37 -8.36 -12.64 -18.99
N LEU A 38 -7.71 -13.81 -19.09
CA LEU A 38 -7.85 -14.86 -18.08
C LEU A 38 -7.38 -14.39 -16.70
N SER A 39 -6.22 -13.74 -16.64
CA SER A 39 -5.69 -13.16 -15.40
C SER A 39 -6.59 -12.08 -14.83
N LEU A 40 -7.11 -11.16 -15.67
CA LEU A 40 -8.06 -10.13 -15.23
C LEU A 40 -9.34 -10.73 -14.65
N ASN A 41 -9.92 -11.73 -15.33
CA ASN A 41 -11.14 -12.39 -14.86
C ASN A 41 -10.91 -13.11 -13.54
N LYS A 42 -9.78 -13.83 -13.41
CA LYS A 42 -9.45 -14.52 -12.17
C LYS A 42 -9.21 -13.53 -11.03
N TRP A 43 -8.55 -12.41 -11.33
CA TRP A 43 -8.31 -11.37 -10.34
C TRP A 43 -9.61 -10.65 -9.93
N GLN A 44 -10.52 -10.38 -10.87
CA GLN A 44 -11.85 -9.84 -10.55
C GLN A 44 -12.63 -10.78 -9.63
N GLN A 45 -12.62 -12.10 -9.88
CA GLN A 45 -13.27 -13.07 -8.99
C GLN A 45 -12.75 -12.99 -7.55
N VAL A 46 -11.42 -12.91 -7.38
CA VAL A 46 -10.80 -12.76 -6.05
C VAL A 46 -11.16 -11.41 -5.44
N TRP A 47 -11.26 -10.34 -6.23
CA TRP A 47 -11.63 -9.01 -5.76
C TRP A 47 -13.08 -8.91 -5.31
N ASP A 48 -13.98 -9.63 -5.98
CA ASP A 48 -15.41 -9.69 -5.66
C ASP A 48 -15.69 -10.53 -4.41
N SER A 49 -14.97 -11.64 -4.22
CA SER A 49 -15.20 -12.57 -3.10
C SER A 49 -14.27 -12.36 -1.90
N GLY A 50 -13.25 -11.51 -2.02
CA GLY A 50 -12.26 -11.31 -0.96
C GLY A 50 -12.74 -10.34 0.12
N ASP A 51 -12.36 -10.61 1.37
CA ASP A 51 -12.71 -9.76 2.53
C ASP A 51 -11.72 -8.61 2.78
N THR A 52 -10.52 -8.68 2.19
CA THR A 52 -9.51 -7.62 2.33
C THR A 52 -9.85 -6.41 1.45
N GLY A 53 -9.58 -5.20 1.95
CA GLY A 53 -9.70 -3.97 1.16
C GLY A 53 -11.13 -3.58 0.78
N ARG A 54 -12.17 -3.99 1.53
CA ARG A 54 -13.58 -3.67 1.21
C ARG A 54 -13.90 -2.19 1.14
N ALA A 55 -13.21 -1.37 1.94
CA ALA A 55 -13.30 0.08 1.83
C ALA A 55 -12.92 0.58 0.42
N ILE A 56 -11.86 0.01 -0.18
CA ILE A 56 -11.43 0.32 -1.54
C ILE A 56 -12.36 -0.27 -2.58
N PHE A 57 -12.87 -1.49 -2.38
CA PHE A 57 -13.82 -2.12 -3.30
C PHE A 57 -15.06 -1.26 -3.55
N ASN A 58 -15.59 -0.63 -2.51
CA ASN A 58 -16.74 0.28 -2.63
C ASN A 58 -16.48 1.47 -3.58
N ILE A 59 -15.21 1.81 -3.81
CA ILE A 59 -14.79 2.88 -4.71
C ILE A 59 -14.40 2.33 -6.08
N LEU A 60 -13.60 1.25 -6.11
CA LEU A 60 -13.09 0.59 -7.30
C LEU A 60 -13.61 -0.86 -7.37
N THR A 61 -14.85 -1.02 -7.80
CA THR A 61 -15.51 -2.34 -7.88
C THR A 61 -14.97 -3.21 -9.02
N LYS A 62 -14.35 -2.60 -10.03
CA LYS A 62 -13.78 -3.31 -11.18
C LYS A 62 -12.27 -3.24 -11.19
N VAL A 63 -11.67 -4.41 -11.31
CA VAL A 63 -10.27 -4.60 -11.60
C VAL A 63 -10.00 -4.19 -13.05
N THR A 64 -9.03 -3.31 -13.26
CA THR A 64 -8.62 -2.90 -14.60
C THR A 64 -7.11 -2.80 -14.70
N LEU A 65 -6.58 -2.91 -15.92
CA LEU A 65 -5.16 -2.61 -16.16
C LEU A 65 -4.88 -1.12 -16.37
N THR A 66 -5.90 -0.27 -16.29
CA THR A 66 -5.70 1.18 -16.40
C THR A 66 -5.50 1.68 -14.98
N PRO A 67 -4.33 2.29 -14.66
CA PRO A 67 -4.14 2.87 -13.34
C PRO A 67 -5.21 3.91 -13.05
N ALA A 68 -5.74 3.92 -11.83
CA ALA A 68 -6.58 5.01 -11.38
C ALA A 68 -5.77 6.32 -11.42
N SER A 69 -6.40 7.42 -11.81
CA SER A 69 -5.79 8.76 -11.85
C SER A 69 -5.65 9.39 -10.45
N TRP A 70 -5.49 8.56 -9.42
CA TRP A 70 -5.36 8.98 -8.03
C TRP A 70 -3.94 9.47 -7.76
N SER A 71 -3.82 10.55 -6.97
CA SER A 71 -2.53 10.99 -6.46
C SER A 71 -2.03 10.05 -5.37
N ARG A 72 -0.76 10.15 -5.00
CA ARG A 72 -0.19 9.42 -3.87
C ARG A 72 -0.98 9.70 -2.58
N GLU A 73 -1.35 10.94 -2.34
CA GLU A 73 -2.09 11.41 -1.17
C GLU A 73 -3.52 10.86 -1.15
N SER A 74 -4.15 10.76 -2.33
CA SER A 74 -5.47 10.12 -2.47
C SER A 74 -5.40 8.63 -2.14
N ILE A 75 -4.32 7.94 -2.56
CA ILE A 75 -4.09 6.53 -2.24
C ILE A 75 -3.90 6.37 -0.72
N LEU A 76 -3.06 7.20 -0.09
CA LEU A 76 -2.83 7.19 1.35
C LEU A 76 -4.14 7.34 2.13
N LEU A 77 -4.96 8.34 1.77
CA LEU A 77 -6.26 8.56 2.40
C LEU A 77 -7.19 7.36 2.23
N ALA A 78 -7.34 6.86 1.00
CA ALA A 78 -8.28 5.77 0.69
C ALA A 78 -7.91 4.47 1.40
N THR A 79 -6.61 4.19 1.52
CA THR A 79 -6.07 2.98 2.15
C THR A 79 -5.85 3.14 3.65
N SER A 80 -6.16 4.32 4.20
CA SER A 80 -5.84 4.69 5.59
C SER A 80 -4.35 4.57 5.93
N HIS A 81 -3.45 4.72 4.95
CA HIS A 81 -2.00 4.66 5.15
C HIS A 81 -1.37 6.05 5.32
N GLY A 82 -0.14 6.09 5.85
CA GLY A 82 0.66 7.31 5.90
C GLY A 82 0.62 7.97 7.28
N PRO A 83 0.33 9.28 7.39
CA PRO A 83 0.47 10.03 8.64
C PRO A 83 -0.68 9.81 9.64
N PHE A 84 -1.54 8.82 9.42
CA PHE A 84 -2.69 8.55 10.29
C PHE A 84 -2.26 7.72 11.51
N LEU A 85 -2.67 8.14 12.70
CA LEU A 85 -2.31 7.45 13.95
C LEU A 85 -2.90 6.05 14.02
N SER A 86 -4.10 5.82 13.49
CA SER A 86 -4.70 4.49 13.42
C SER A 86 -3.83 3.48 12.64
N TYR A 87 -3.18 3.95 11.59
CA TYR A 87 -2.22 3.16 10.83
C TYR A 87 -0.92 2.96 11.59
N LEU A 88 -0.31 4.03 12.10
CA LEU A 88 0.95 3.94 12.84
C LEU A 88 0.83 3.02 14.06
N TYR A 89 -0.29 3.05 14.77
CA TYR A 89 -0.60 2.15 15.87
C TYR A 89 -0.66 0.68 15.44
N THR A 90 -1.40 0.38 14.36
CA THR A 90 -1.54 -0.98 13.82
C THR A 90 -0.20 -1.61 13.47
N PHE A 91 0.74 -0.80 12.95
CA PHE A 91 2.09 -1.23 12.58
C PHE A 91 3.13 -1.04 13.68
N GLN A 92 2.70 -0.73 14.91
CA GLN A 92 3.59 -0.54 16.07
C GLN A 92 4.66 0.54 15.86
N LEU A 93 4.39 1.49 14.96
CA LEU A 93 5.21 2.67 14.70
C LEU A 93 4.87 3.83 15.66
N HIS A 94 3.73 3.74 16.34
CA HIS A 94 3.30 4.65 17.39
C HIS A 94 2.57 3.87 18.50
N HIS A 95 2.55 4.41 19.71
CA HIS A 95 2.02 3.72 20.90
C HIS A 95 0.51 3.89 21.11
N SER A 96 -0.14 4.80 20.38
CA SER A 96 -1.56 5.14 20.49
C SER A 96 -2.17 5.44 19.11
N ASP A 97 -3.43 5.10 18.91
CA ASP A 97 -4.23 5.52 17.75
C ASP A 97 -5.05 6.79 18.01
N ILE A 98 -4.87 7.43 19.17
CA ILE A 98 -5.61 8.62 19.59
C ILE A 98 -4.86 9.89 19.19
N CYS A 99 -5.54 10.79 18.49
CA CYS A 99 -5.06 12.12 18.13
C CYS A 99 -4.97 13.02 19.35
N ALA A 100 -4.11 14.04 19.30
CA ALA A 100 -4.01 15.10 20.31
C ALA A 100 -5.36 15.73 20.71
N CYS A 101 -6.36 15.68 19.82
CA CYS A 101 -7.72 16.14 20.12
C CYS A 101 -8.57 15.18 20.95
N GLY A 102 -8.07 13.99 21.30
CA GLY A 102 -8.76 12.96 22.08
C GLY A 102 -9.64 11.99 21.28
N GLU A 103 -9.77 12.14 19.96
CA GLU A 103 -10.49 11.19 19.10
C GLU A 103 -9.51 10.25 18.38
N LYS A 104 -10.01 9.14 17.83
CA LYS A 104 -9.22 8.23 17.00
C LYS A 104 -8.66 8.95 15.77
N GLY A 105 -7.34 8.94 15.59
CA GLY A 105 -6.64 9.58 14.48
C GLY A 105 -6.71 8.77 13.19
N ASP A 106 -7.92 8.44 12.75
CA ASP A 106 -8.19 7.81 11.47
C ASP A 106 -8.46 8.83 10.34
N PRO A 107 -8.44 8.42 9.07
CA PRO A 107 -8.67 9.34 7.96
C PRO A 107 -10.00 10.09 8.03
N LEU A 108 -11.07 9.43 8.51
CA LEU A 108 -12.41 10.03 8.54
C LEU A 108 -12.47 11.17 9.57
N HIS A 109 -11.83 10.97 10.71
CA HIS A 109 -11.68 11.98 11.74
C HIS A 109 -10.94 13.22 11.20
N HIS A 110 -9.76 13.04 10.60
CA HIS A 110 -8.98 14.15 10.04
C HIS A 110 -9.67 14.84 8.85
N THR A 111 -10.54 14.14 8.12
CA THR A 111 -11.27 14.76 7.02
C THR A 111 -12.55 15.47 7.44
N THR A 112 -13.08 15.26 8.65
CA THR A 112 -14.45 15.71 8.97
C THR A 112 -14.65 16.32 10.35
N SER A 113 -13.84 16.00 11.36
CA SER A 113 -14.10 16.43 12.74
C SER A 113 -12.88 16.92 13.52
N CYS A 114 -11.65 16.63 13.09
CA CYS A 114 -10.46 17.03 13.84
C CYS A 114 -10.29 18.55 13.93
N HIS A 115 -10.30 19.10 15.15
CA HIS A 115 -10.16 20.55 15.34
C HIS A 115 -8.85 21.11 14.77
N MET A 116 -7.80 20.29 14.65
CA MET A 116 -6.51 20.68 14.11
C MET A 116 -6.51 20.82 12.58
N THR A 117 -7.47 20.23 11.89
CA THR A 117 -7.55 20.20 10.42
C THR A 117 -8.78 20.94 9.88
N LEU A 118 -9.38 21.84 10.65
CA LEU A 118 -10.61 22.56 10.31
C LEU A 118 -10.61 23.17 8.90
N SER A 119 -9.48 23.71 8.44
CA SER A 119 -9.32 24.32 7.11
C SER A 119 -9.36 23.31 5.95
N ASN A 120 -9.20 22.01 6.24
CA ASN A 120 -9.16 20.92 5.28
C ASN A 120 -10.38 20.00 5.35
N HIS A 121 -11.40 20.36 6.16
CA HIS A 121 -12.57 19.53 6.34
C HIS A 121 -13.42 19.41 5.07
N PHE A 122 -13.86 18.19 4.82
CA PHE A 122 -14.97 17.88 3.94
C PHE A 122 -16.26 17.76 4.75
N THR A 123 -17.40 17.79 4.06
CA THR A 123 -18.70 17.55 4.67
C THR A 123 -18.73 16.17 5.32
N LYS A 124 -19.05 16.11 6.61
CA LYS A 124 -19.16 14.85 7.35
C LYS A 124 -20.26 13.96 6.73
N PRO A 125 -19.97 12.68 6.42
CA PRO A 125 -20.98 11.77 5.92
C PRO A 125 -21.91 11.28 7.04
N SER A 126 -23.13 10.89 6.67
CA SER A 126 -23.93 9.97 7.50
C SER A 126 -23.27 8.60 7.54
N ALA A 127 -23.43 7.86 8.63
CA ALA A 127 -22.84 6.54 8.83
C ALA A 127 -23.21 5.54 7.70
N GLU A 128 -24.45 5.61 7.21
CA GLU A 128 -24.93 4.75 6.12
C GLU A 128 -24.31 5.09 4.76
N ASN A 129 -23.81 6.32 4.60
CA ASN A 129 -23.34 6.87 3.33
C ASN A 129 -21.82 6.98 3.21
N THR A 130 -21.06 6.45 4.18
CA THR A 130 -19.59 6.50 4.18
C THR A 130 -18.96 5.96 2.88
N PRO A 131 -19.43 4.85 2.28
CA PRO A 131 -18.87 4.36 1.01
C PRO A 131 -19.07 5.33 -0.16
N LEU A 132 -20.26 5.92 -0.29
CA LEU A 132 -20.58 6.90 -1.33
C LEU A 132 -19.81 8.20 -1.14
N TYR A 133 -19.64 8.61 0.12
CA TYR A 133 -18.80 9.75 0.49
C TYR A 133 -17.37 9.59 -0.02
N TRP A 134 -16.70 8.46 0.27
CA TRP A 134 -15.34 8.23 -0.19
C TRP A 134 -15.24 8.21 -1.71
N LYS A 135 -16.22 7.58 -2.37
CA LYS A 135 -16.29 7.59 -3.84
C LYS A 135 -16.39 9.01 -4.40
N SER A 136 -17.20 9.88 -3.80
CA SER A 136 -17.34 11.28 -4.20
C SER A 136 -16.05 12.07 -3.98
N VAL A 137 -15.48 11.99 -2.77
CA VAL A 137 -14.24 12.70 -2.38
C VAL A 137 -13.07 12.33 -3.29
N LEU A 138 -12.89 11.05 -3.62
CA LEU A 138 -11.77 10.60 -4.46
C LEU A 138 -11.98 10.85 -5.96
N SER A 139 -13.24 10.90 -6.42
CA SER A 139 -13.57 11.17 -7.81
C SER A 139 -13.47 12.67 -8.17
N ASN A 140 -13.71 13.56 -7.22
CA ASN A 140 -13.72 15.01 -7.45
C ASN A 140 -12.29 15.60 -7.51
N LYS A 141 -12.00 16.39 -8.56
CA LYS A 141 -10.68 17.01 -8.78
C LYS A 141 -10.29 18.01 -7.69
N LEU A 142 -11.21 18.88 -7.26
CA LEU A 142 -10.96 19.86 -6.20
C LEU A 142 -10.75 19.16 -4.87
N SER A 143 -11.57 18.13 -4.58
CA SER A 143 -11.38 17.31 -3.38
C SER A 143 -10.01 16.67 -3.35
N ARG A 144 -9.50 16.11 -4.46
CA ARG A 144 -8.13 15.57 -4.51
C ARG A 144 -7.03 16.60 -4.21
N ILE A 145 -7.22 17.87 -4.61
CA ILE A 145 -6.29 18.96 -4.25
C ILE A 145 -6.33 19.21 -2.74
N ASN A 146 -7.53 19.23 -2.14
CA ASN A 146 -7.68 19.40 -0.69
C ASN A 146 -7.14 18.20 0.10
N ILE A 147 -7.28 16.98 -0.42
CA ILE A 147 -6.65 15.78 0.15
C ILE A 147 -5.13 15.95 0.18
N ALA A 148 -4.53 16.45 -0.90
CA ALA A 148 -3.08 16.68 -0.94
C ALA A 148 -2.64 17.70 0.13
N LYS A 149 -3.40 18.79 0.29
CA LYS A 149 -3.16 19.78 1.34
C LYS A 149 -3.29 19.18 2.75
N LEU A 150 -4.33 18.38 2.99
CA LEU A 150 -4.53 17.68 4.25
C LEU A 150 -3.35 16.77 4.59
N ILE A 151 -2.93 15.91 3.65
CA ILE A 151 -1.80 14.99 3.88
C ILE A 151 -0.49 15.76 4.13
N SER A 152 -0.24 16.85 3.40
CA SER A 152 0.93 17.72 3.65
C SER A 152 0.88 18.30 5.06
N PHE A 153 -0.27 18.86 5.44
CA PHE A 153 -0.47 19.43 6.77
C PHE A 153 -0.24 18.39 7.88
N LEU A 154 -0.78 17.17 7.74
CA LEU A 154 -0.60 16.10 8.72
C LEU A 154 0.87 15.68 8.84
N THR A 155 1.61 15.70 7.74
CA THR A 155 3.03 15.33 7.71
C THR A 155 3.90 16.43 8.33
N GLU A 156 3.63 17.71 8.02
CA GLU A 156 4.36 18.86 8.55
C GLU A 156 4.12 19.08 10.05
N ASN A 157 2.93 18.73 10.53
CA ASN A 157 2.50 18.94 11.92
C ASN A 157 2.43 17.63 12.71
N GLU A 158 3.20 16.61 12.31
CA GLU A 158 3.21 15.27 12.88
C GLU A 158 3.35 15.29 14.42
N ASN A 159 4.24 16.14 14.94
CA ASN A 159 4.47 16.26 16.38
C ASN A 159 3.21 16.77 17.12
N LEU A 160 2.50 17.74 16.56
CA LEU A 160 1.29 18.29 17.16
C LEU A 160 0.14 17.27 17.18
N ILE A 161 0.08 16.39 16.17
CA ILE A 161 -0.96 15.38 16.05
C ILE A 161 -0.72 14.20 17.01
N LYS A 162 0.56 13.86 17.23
CA LYS A 162 1.02 12.75 18.08
C LYS A 162 1.06 13.07 19.56
N GLN A 163 1.16 14.34 19.94
CA GLN A 163 1.20 14.71 21.35
C GLN A 163 -0.11 14.34 22.03
N PRO A 164 -0.09 13.67 23.19
CA PRO A 164 -1.29 13.56 24.00
C PRO A 164 -1.75 14.98 24.40
N PRO A 165 -3.06 15.22 24.55
CA PRO A 165 -3.50 16.46 25.17
C PRO A 165 -2.80 16.57 26.52
N ASP A 166 -2.01 17.63 26.70
CA ASP A 166 -1.29 17.88 27.94
C ASP A 166 -2.26 17.66 29.10
N ALA A 167 -1.90 16.77 30.03
CA ALA A 167 -2.41 16.86 31.37
C ALA A 167 -2.13 18.31 31.77
N THR A 168 -3.20 19.08 31.93
CA THR A 168 -3.14 20.48 32.34
C THR A 168 -2.03 20.62 33.35
N SER A 169 -1.10 21.54 33.08
CA SER A 169 -0.18 22.07 34.07
C SER A 169 -1.01 22.69 35.21
N SER A 170 -1.58 21.86 36.08
CA SER A 170 -1.98 22.22 37.42
C SER A 170 -0.91 21.66 38.33
N SER A 171 0.05 22.52 38.66
CA SER A 171 0.89 22.31 39.84
C SER A 171 -0.02 22.38 41.06
N ASP A 172 -0.56 21.24 41.49
CA ASP A 172 -1.09 21.07 42.83
C ASP A 172 -0.40 19.85 43.44
N SER A 173 0.08 20.04 44.66
CA SER A 173 1.03 19.16 45.34
C SER A 173 0.33 17.93 45.96
N ASP A 174 1.00 16.78 45.81
CA ASP A 174 1.00 15.47 46.56
C ASP A 174 0.13 15.28 47.83
N PRO A 175 -0.30 14.03 48.19
CA PRO A 175 0.61 12.86 48.30
C PRO A 175 0.09 11.42 48.05
N ASP A 176 1.08 10.54 47.85
CA ASP A 176 1.17 9.12 48.27
C ASP A 176 0.13 8.10 47.76
N PHE A 177 0.52 7.33 46.74
CA PHE A 177 -0.03 5.99 46.50
C PHE A 177 1.10 4.98 46.31
N SER A 178 1.21 4.08 47.27
CA SER A 178 2.05 2.88 47.23
C SER A 178 1.84 2.05 45.94
N PRO A 179 2.90 1.51 45.32
CA PRO A 179 2.73 0.65 44.15
C PRO A 179 2.34 -0.77 44.60
N SER A 180 1.10 -1.20 44.28
CA SER A 180 0.73 -2.62 44.34
C SER A 180 1.38 -3.41 43.19
N PRO A 181 1.69 -4.70 43.39
CA PRO A 181 2.63 -5.43 42.56
C PRO A 181 2.01 -5.93 41.25
N ARG A 182 2.81 -5.87 40.17
CA ARG A 182 2.49 -6.41 38.84
C ARG A 182 2.32 -7.94 38.91
N PRO A 183 1.40 -8.53 38.14
CA PRO A 183 1.47 -9.96 37.85
C PRO A 183 2.68 -10.23 36.95
N GLN A 184 3.68 -10.93 37.48
CA GLN A 184 4.67 -11.61 36.67
C GLN A 184 4.06 -12.90 36.14
N THR A 185 3.82 -12.96 34.84
CA THR A 185 3.58 -14.24 34.18
C THR A 185 4.87 -14.66 33.49
N CYS A 186 5.64 -15.50 34.18
CA CYS A 186 6.70 -16.28 33.57
C CYS A 186 6.09 -17.19 32.49
N GLY A 187 6.48 -17.01 31.24
CA GLY A 187 6.00 -17.80 30.10
C GLY A 187 7.00 -17.76 28.95
N LEU A 188 7.94 -18.71 28.99
CA LEU A 188 8.82 -19.24 27.94
C LEU A 188 8.94 -18.46 26.61
N ARG A 189 10.16 -17.92 26.41
CA ARG A 189 10.74 -17.43 25.17
C ARG A 189 10.84 -18.54 24.11
N PRO A 190 10.26 -18.40 22.89
CA PRO A 190 10.68 -19.20 21.75
C PRO A 190 11.96 -18.62 21.16
N SER A 191 12.91 -19.52 20.90
CA SER A 191 14.25 -19.22 20.39
C SER A 191 14.23 -18.59 19.00
N ARG A 192 15.26 -17.79 18.75
CA ARG A 192 15.56 -17.08 17.50
C ARG A 192 15.85 -18.11 16.39
N GLY A 193 14.90 -18.31 15.48
CA GLY A 193 15.09 -19.05 14.24
C GLY A 193 15.24 -18.08 13.07
N SER A 194 16.46 -17.86 12.61
CA SER A 194 16.73 -17.20 11.32
C SER A 194 16.37 -18.17 10.20
N ILE A 195 15.32 -17.88 9.44
CA ILE A 195 14.99 -18.61 8.19
C ILE A 195 15.15 -17.62 7.03
N PRO A 196 16.03 -17.87 6.05
CA PRO A 196 16.22 -16.98 4.92
C PRO A 196 15.04 -17.15 3.95
N ARG A 197 14.18 -16.13 3.82
CA ARG A 197 13.19 -16.06 2.73
C ARG A 197 13.85 -15.50 1.47
N THR A 198 14.77 -16.27 0.90
CA THR A 198 15.03 -16.26 -0.53
C THR A 198 14.51 -17.58 -1.07
N LEU A 199 13.81 -17.53 -2.21
CA LEU A 199 13.21 -18.67 -2.94
C LEU A 199 11.71 -18.96 -2.67
N GLN A 200 10.84 -17.99 -3.01
CA GLN A 200 9.68 -18.32 -3.85
C GLN A 200 9.24 -17.12 -4.71
N VAL A 201 10.20 -16.31 -5.16
CA VAL A 201 9.97 -15.27 -6.16
C VAL A 201 10.18 -15.89 -7.54
N TYR A 202 9.35 -16.86 -7.90
CA TYR A 202 9.27 -17.28 -9.29
C TYR A 202 8.17 -16.51 -10.01
N ARG A 203 8.66 -15.49 -10.74
CA ARG A 203 8.46 -15.42 -12.19
C ARG A 203 7.04 -15.05 -12.65
N CYS A 204 6.66 -13.81 -12.44
CA CYS A 204 5.69 -13.13 -13.30
C CYS A 204 5.98 -11.62 -13.46
N SER A 205 7.26 -11.23 -13.34
CA SER A 205 7.70 -9.82 -13.32
C SER A 205 7.97 -9.21 -14.70
N GLU A 206 7.86 -9.96 -15.80
CA GLU A 206 8.30 -9.50 -17.13
C GLU A 206 7.17 -9.19 -18.13
N LEU A 207 5.89 -9.25 -17.74
CA LEU A 207 4.78 -9.04 -18.70
C LEU A 207 3.65 -8.11 -18.29
N LEU A 208 3.61 -7.61 -17.06
CA LEU A 208 2.58 -6.67 -16.63
C LEU A 208 3.19 -5.51 -15.84
N GLY A 209 3.49 -4.43 -16.57
CA GLY A 209 3.69 -3.10 -15.99
C GLY A 209 2.42 -2.56 -15.30
N PRO A 210 2.37 -1.24 -15.04
CA PRO A 210 2.02 -0.48 -13.82
C PRO A 210 0.72 -0.79 -13.04
N VAL A 211 -0.04 -1.80 -13.42
CA VAL A 211 -1.27 -2.25 -12.75
C VAL A 211 -0.98 -2.86 -11.38
N LEU A 212 0.19 -3.47 -11.25
CA LEU A 212 0.73 -3.93 -9.99
C LEU A 212 0.96 -2.79 -8.99
N LYS A 213 0.92 -1.50 -9.37
CA LYS A 213 1.29 -0.43 -8.45
C LYS A 213 0.23 -0.16 -7.37
N LEU A 214 -1.05 -0.44 -7.62
CA LEU A 214 -2.08 -0.34 -6.58
C LEU A 214 -2.18 -1.61 -5.73
N PHE A 215 -1.83 -2.78 -6.29
CA PHE A 215 -1.92 -4.06 -5.58
C PHE A 215 -0.62 -4.50 -4.90
N LEU A 216 0.57 -4.20 -5.45
CA LEU A 216 1.85 -4.38 -4.74
C LEU A 216 1.95 -3.46 -3.52
N LEU A 217 1.31 -2.28 -3.54
CA LEU A 217 1.23 -1.46 -2.33
C LEU A 217 0.36 -2.12 -1.23
N CYS A 218 -0.55 -3.02 -1.59
CA CYS A 218 -1.44 -3.71 -0.63
C CYS A 218 -0.87 -5.06 -0.16
N GLU A 219 -0.15 -5.80 -1.04
CA GLU A 219 0.44 -7.11 -0.72
C GLU A 219 1.91 -7.03 -0.25
N SER A 220 2.66 -5.95 -0.50
CA SER A 220 4.08 -5.86 -0.10
C SER A 220 4.30 -5.18 1.27
N PHE A 221 3.24 -4.91 2.02
CA PHE A 221 3.29 -4.19 3.31
C PHE A 221 2.68 -4.96 4.49
N PHE A 222 2.58 -6.30 4.39
CA PHE A 222 2.34 -7.21 5.53
C PHE A 222 3.47 -8.22 5.67
#